data_AF-A0A6M1YZ85-F1
#
_entry.id   AF-A0A6M1YZ85-F1
#
_cell.length_a   1.000
_cell.length_b   1.000
_cell.length_c   1.000
_cell.angle_alpha   90.00
_cell.angle_beta   90.00
_cell.angle_gamma   90.00
#
_symmetry.space_group_name_H-M   'P 1'
#
loop_
_entity.id
_entity.type
_entity.pdbx_description
1 polymer ?
#
loop_
_entity_poly.entity_id
_entity_poly.type
_entity_poly.pdbx_seq_one_letter_code
_entity_poly.pdbx_strand_id
1 'polypeptide(L)'
;MIVKLGLFLMTLLAAGIPWQEEVTQIEREILVLRDLQEKYQASASRSSNNAMRWQFQRENYLDARRAWDKVAHDKQKIRELQDEIDDLEKHKAKLLQEHGKSSSP
;
A
#
# COMPACT_ATOMS: atom_id res chain seq x y z
N MET A 1 -16.11 -3.06 -0.86
CA MET A 1 -16.07 -4.28 -1.69
C MET A 1 -14.64 -4.46 -2.19
N ILE A 2 -13.78 -5.06 -1.36
CA ILE A 2 -12.36 -5.33 -1.69
C ILE A 2 -12.29 -6.84 -1.91
N VAL A 3 -12.74 -7.27 -3.08
CA VAL A 3 -12.69 -8.67 -3.50
C VAL A 3 -12.30 -8.61 -4.96
N LYS A 4 -11.01 -8.86 -5.28
CA LYS A 4 -10.50 -9.36 -6.57
C LYS A 4 -9.00 -9.22 -6.85
N LEU A 5 -8.14 -8.76 -5.93
CA LEU A 5 -6.68 -8.76 -6.22
C LEU A 5 -6.02 -10.13 -6.03
N GLY A 6 -6.41 -10.88 -4.99
CA GLY A 6 -5.89 -12.24 -4.77
C GLY A 6 -6.26 -13.27 -5.85
N LEU A 7 -7.23 -12.98 -6.72
CA LEU A 7 -7.62 -13.89 -7.80
C LEU A 7 -6.70 -13.81 -9.03
N PHE A 8 -5.89 -12.74 -9.16
CA PHE A 8 -5.05 -12.57 -10.34
C PHE A 8 -3.75 -13.39 -10.26
N LEU A 9 -3.23 -13.60 -9.05
CA LEU A 9 -2.06 -14.45 -8.80
C LEU A 9 -2.26 -15.91 -9.24
N MET A 10 -3.50 -16.42 -9.24
CA MET A 10 -3.82 -17.80 -9.66
C MET A 10 -3.95 -17.99 -11.17
N THR A 11 -4.14 -16.91 -11.95
CA THR A 11 -4.30 -17.02 -13.41
C THR A 11 -2.99 -16.90 -14.19
N LEU A 12 -1.92 -16.39 -13.56
CA LEU A 12 -0.63 -16.14 -14.21
C LEU A 12 0.23 -17.39 -14.40
N LEU A 13 -0.02 -18.46 -13.62
CA LEU A 13 0.65 -19.75 -13.82
C LEU A 13 0.21 -20.49 -15.10
N ALA A 14 -0.89 -20.07 -15.73
CA ALA A 14 -1.50 -20.79 -16.86
C ALA A 14 -1.14 -20.22 -18.25
N ALA A 15 -0.56 -19.02 -18.34
CA ALA A 15 -0.09 -18.44 -19.59
C ALA A 15 1.37 -18.03 -19.39
N GLY A 16 2.30 -18.63 -20.15
CA GLY A 16 3.74 -18.37 -20.03
C GLY A 16 4.12 -16.94 -20.39
N ILE A 17 3.85 -15.99 -19.49
CA ILE A 17 4.33 -14.62 -19.58
C ILE A 17 5.84 -14.65 -19.38
N PRO A 18 6.63 -13.99 -20.26
CA PRO A 18 8.07 -13.86 -20.05
C PRO A 18 8.31 -13.19 -18.70
N TRP A 19 9.21 -13.75 -17.87
CA TRP A 19 9.48 -13.24 -16.53
C TRP A 19 9.82 -11.74 -16.48
N GLN A 20 10.36 -11.17 -17.57
CA GLN A 20 10.62 -9.73 -17.70
C GLN A 20 9.33 -8.89 -17.70
N GLU A 21 8.28 -9.39 -18.35
CA GLU A 21 6.98 -8.73 -18.40
C GLU A 21 6.27 -8.82 -17.04
N GLU A 22 6.42 -9.95 -16.34
CA GLU A 22 5.96 -10.10 -14.95
C GLU A 22 6.67 -9.12 -14.01
N VAL A 23 8.00 -9.00 -14.09
CA VAL A 23 8.77 -7.99 -13.31
C VAL A 23 8.28 -6.58 -13.62
N THR A 24 8.04 -6.25 -14.88
CA THR A 24 7.55 -4.93 -15.29
C THR A 24 6.13 -4.67 -14.79
N GLN A 25 5.30 -5.72 -14.69
CA GLN A 25 3.96 -5.62 -14.11
C GLN A 25 4.03 -5.37 -12.60
N ILE A 26 4.87 -6.13 -11.89
CA ILE A 26 5.11 -5.94 -10.45
C ILE A 26 5.61 -4.53 -10.16
N GLU A 27 6.55 -4.00 -10.94
CA GLU A 27 7.05 -2.62 -10.78
C GLU A 27 5.93 -1.57 -10.94
N ARG A 28 5.05 -1.75 -11.93
CA ARG A 28 3.89 -0.87 -12.13
C ARG A 28 2.93 -0.95 -10.95
N GLU A 29 2.68 -2.14 -10.44
CA GLU A 29 1.80 -2.35 -9.28
C GLU A 29 2.36 -1.71 -8.02
N ILE A 30 3.67 -1.88 -7.74
CA ILE A 30 4.36 -1.21 -6.63
C ILE A 30 4.21 0.32 -6.74
N LEU A 31 4.35 0.91 -7.93
CA LEU A 31 4.17 2.35 -8.12
C LEU A 31 2.75 2.81 -7.78
N VAL A 32 1.72 2.06 -8.20
CA VAL A 32 0.32 2.36 -7.88
C VAL A 32 0.06 2.27 -6.38
N LEU A 33 0.59 1.22 -5.72
CA LEU A 33 0.44 1.04 -4.27
C LEU A 33 1.16 2.15 -3.49
N ARG A 34 2.33 2.59 -3.94
CA ARG A 34 3.07 3.72 -3.35
C ARG A 34 2.30 5.04 -3.48
N ASP A 35 1.75 5.36 -4.65
CA ASP A 35 0.89 6.55 -4.82
C ASP A 35 -0.34 6.51 -3.90
N LEU A 36 -0.95 5.33 -3.76
CA LEU A 36 -2.07 5.15 -2.83
C LEU A 36 -1.63 5.31 -1.37
N GLN A 37 -0.47 4.79 -1.00
CA GLN A 37 0.11 4.93 0.33
C GLN A 37 0.37 6.41 0.66
N GLU A 38 0.95 7.18 -0.27
CA GLU A 38 1.18 8.62 -0.13
C GLU A 38 -0.13 9.39 0.10
N LYS A 39 -1.20 9.03 -0.63
CA LYS A 39 -2.54 9.62 -0.43
C LYS A 39 -3.07 9.37 0.97
N TYR A 40 -2.93 8.15 1.50
CA TYR A 40 -3.31 7.85 2.88
C TYR A 40 -2.43 8.57 3.90
N GLN A 41 -1.12 8.67 3.67
CA GLN A 41 -0.20 9.42 4.54
C GLN A 41 -0.59 10.90 4.62
N ALA A 42 -0.85 11.53 3.48
CA ALA A 42 -1.33 12.91 3.42
C ALA A 42 -2.68 13.08 4.13
N SER A 43 -3.59 12.12 3.96
CA SER A 43 -4.90 12.07 4.62
C SER A 43 -4.78 11.96 6.14
N ALA A 44 -3.91 11.08 6.63
CA ALA A 44 -3.62 10.90 8.05
C ALA A 44 -2.99 12.15 8.65
N SER A 45 -2.04 12.78 7.95
CA SER A 45 -1.40 14.03 8.39
C SER A 45 -2.42 15.16 8.57
N ARG A 46 -3.29 15.38 7.58
CA ARG A 46 -4.38 16.38 7.67
C ARG A 46 -5.32 16.09 8.84
N SER A 47 -5.77 14.84 9.00
CA SER A 47 -6.66 14.45 10.09
C SER A 47 -5.99 14.58 11.46
N SER A 48 -4.71 14.25 11.59
CA SER A 48 -3.93 14.43 12.81
C SER A 48 -3.83 15.91 13.19
N ASN A 49 -3.57 16.78 12.22
CA ASN A 49 -3.52 18.23 12.45
C ASN A 49 -4.89 18.76 12.93
N ASN A 50 -5.99 18.32 12.33
CA ASN A 50 -7.34 18.70 12.76
C ASN A 50 -7.65 18.20 14.17
N ALA A 51 -7.31 16.94 14.46
CA ALA A 51 -7.51 16.34 15.78
C ALA A 51 -6.73 17.11 16.87
N MET A 52 -5.47 17.45 16.60
CA MET A 52 -4.64 18.26 17.49
C MET A 52 -5.19 19.66 17.75
N ARG A 53 -5.85 20.27 16.76
CA ARG A 53 -6.48 21.59 16.92
C ARG A 53 -7.78 21.51 17.72
N TRP A 54 -8.63 20.52 17.43
CA TRP A 54 -9.95 20.42 18.02
C TRP A 54 -9.97 19.80 19.42
N GLN A 55 -8.98 18.99 19.80
CA GLN A 55 -8.97 18.32 21.10
C GLN A 55 -9.00 19.26 22.32
N PHE A 56 -8.57 20.52 22.15
CA PHE A 56 -8.57 21.53 23.21
C PHE A 56 -9.86 22.36 23.26
N GLN A 57 -10.77 22.17 22.30
CA GLN A 57 -12.03 22.90 22.20
C GLN A 57 -13.16 21.96 22.62
N ARG A 58 -13.79 22.24 23.77
CA ARG A 58 -14.81 21.36 24.37
C ARG A 58 -15.99 21.09 23.43
N GLU A 59 -16.39 22.09 22.64
CA GLU A 59 -17.44 21.95 21.61
C GLU A 59 -17.06 21.02 20.44
N ASN A 60 -15.77 20.83 20.18
CA ASN A 60 -15.27 20.06 19.04
C ASN A 60 -14.68 18.69 19.45
N TYR A 61 -14.94 18.23 20.68
CA TYR A 61 -14.41 16.96 21.18
C TYR A 61 -14.79 15.76 20.30
N LEU A 62 -16.04 15.70 19.83
CA LEU A 62 -16.50 14.62 18.94
C LEU A 62 -15.78 14.64 17.59
N ASP A 63 -15.53 15.83 17.03
CA ASP A 63 -14.82 15.96 15.76
C ASP A 63 -13.34 15.67 15.90
N ALA A 64 -12.73 16.05 17.03
CA ALA A 64 -11.37 15.62 17.38
C ALA A 64 -11.28 14.10 17.45
N ARG A 65 -12.27 13.44 18.06
CA ARG A 65 -12.32 11.98 18.15
C ARG A 65 -12.45 11.32 16.78
N ARG A 66 -13.39 11.79 15.95
CA ARG A 66 -13.55 11.30 14.56
C ARG A 66 -12.28 11.47 13.74
N ALA A 67 -11.59 12.60 13.91
CA ALA A 67 -10.33 12.85 13.23
C ALA A 67 -9.25 11.87 13.68
N TRP A 68 -9.14 11.55 14.97
CA TRP A 68 -8.24 10.50 15.47
C TRP A 68 -8.59 9.10 14.97
N ASP A 69 -9.88 8.75 14.95
CA ASP A 69 -10.32 7.45 14.43
C ASP A 69 -9.94 7.31 12.94
N LYS A 70 -10.09 8.39 12.17
CA LYS A 70 -9.64 8.43 10.77
C LYS A 70 -8.11 8.30 10.64
N VAL A 71 -7.33 8.95 11.51
CA VAL A 71 -5.86 8.75 11.53
C VAL A 71 -5.50 7.29 11.79
N ALA A 72 -6.16 6.64 12.74
CA ALA A 72 -5.92 5.23 13.05
C ALA A 72 -6.25 4.33 11.86
N HIS A 73 -7.38 4.56 11.20
CA HIS A 73 -7.77 3.84 9.99
C HIS A 73 -6.77 4.05 8.84
N ASP A 74 -6.38 5.30 8.55
CA ASP A 74 -5.44 5.59 7.47
C ASP A 74 -4.06 4.97 7.75
N LYS A 75 -3.59 4.97 9.02
CA LYS A 75 -2.36 4.28 9.43
C LYS A 75 -2.45 2.76 9.30
N GLN A 76 -3.62 2.17 9.51
CA GLN A 76 -3.83 0.75 9.24
C GLN A 76 -3.70 0.47 7.74
N LYS A 77 -4.34 1.27 6.88
CA LYS A 77 -4.24 1.12 5.42
C LYS A 77 -2.82 1.29 4.90
N ILE A 78 -2.06 2.24 5.45
CA ILE A 78 -0.64 2.42 5.09
C ILE A 78 0.18 1.16 5.38
N ARG A 79 -0.07 0.48 6.50
CA ARG A 79 0.60 -0.77 6.86
C ARG A 79 0.21 -1.90 5.91
N GLU A 80 -1.08 -2.09 5.66
CA GLU A 80 -1.57 -3.10 4.71
C GLU A 80 -0.94 -2.92 3.30
N LEU A 81 -0.84 -1.67 2.82
CA LEU A 81 -0.19 -1.37 1.55
C LEU A 81 1.32 -1.62 1.58
N GLN A 82 1.99 -1.36 2.71
CA GLN A 82 3.42 -1.65 2.86
C GLN A 82 3.67 -3.16 2.82
N ASP A 83 2.86 -3.94 3.51
CA ASP A 83 2.97 -5.40 3.51
C ASP A 83 2.81 -5.96 2.08
N GLU A 84 1.87 -5.42 1.30
CA GLU A 84 1.65 -5.79 -0.11
C GLU A 84 2.83 -5.38 -1.01
N ILE A 85 3.39 -4.17 -0.82
CA ILE A 85 4.60 -3.73 -1.52
C ILE A 85 5.78 -4.66 -1.20
N ASP A 86 5.99 -4.99 0.08
CA ASP A 86 7.10 -5.85 0.52
C ASP A 86 6.99 -7.25 -0.09
N ASP A 87 5.77 -7.80 -0.18
CA ASP A 87 5.54 -9.11 -0.80
C ASP A 87 5.77 -9.10 -2.32
N LEU A 88 5.36 -8.03 -3.00
CA LEU A 88 5.68 -7.82 -4.41
C LEU A 88 7.18 -7.65 -4.65
N GLU A 89 7.88 -6.91 -3.79
CA GLU A 89 9.34 -6.74 -3.87
C GLU A 89 10.07 -8.07 -3.66
N LYS A 90 9.63 -8.91 -2.71
CA LYS A 90 10.14 -10.28 -2.52
C LYS A 90 9.90 -11.15 -3.74
N HIS A 91 8.70 -11.10 -4.32
CA HIS A 91 8.35 -11.88 -5.51
C HIS A 91 9.21 -11.49 -6.71
N LYS A 92 9.37 -10.17 -6.95
CA LYS A 92 10.29 -9.65 -7.95
C LYS A 92 11.73 -10.11 -7.71
N ALA A 93 12.24 -10.04 -6.48
CA ALA A 93 13.59 -10.48 -6.15
C ALA A 93 13.80 -11.97 -6.44
N LYS A 94 12.79 -12.80 -6.13
CA LYS A 94 12.80 -14.24 -6.42
C LYS A 94 12.84 -14.52 -7.92
N LEU A 95 11.98 -13.88 -8.71
CA LEU A 95 11.98 -14.00 -10.18
C LEU A 95 13.34 -13.61 -10.77
N LEU A 96 13.91 -12.51 -10.29
CA LEU A 96 15.21 -12.01 -10.73
C LEU A 96 16.36 -12.98 -10.39
N GLN A 97 16.32 -13.58 -9.20
CA GLN A 97 17.27 -14.60 -8.76
C GLN A 97 17.18 -15.88 -9.62
N GLU A 98 15.97 -16.37 -9.88
CA GLU A 98 15.73 -17.59 -10.68
C GLU A 98 16.20 -17.43 -12.13
N HIS A 99 16.12 -16.21 -12.68
CA HIS A 99 16.50 -15.91 -14.06
C HIS A 99 17.89 -15.25 -14.22
N GLY A 100 18.72 -15.29 -13.17
CA GLY A 100 20.14 -14.92 -13.25
C GLY A 100 20.43 -13.41 -13.35
N LYS A 101 19.44 -12.55 -13.09
CA LYS A 101 19.68 -11.12 -12.91
C LYS A 101 19.66 -10.82 -11.42
N SER A 102 20.80 -10.89 -10.74
CA SER A 102 20.89 -10.38 -9.38
C SER A 102 20.50 -8.90 -9.39
N SER A 103 19.41 -8.54 -8.69
CA SER A 103 19.15 -7.14 -8.34
C SER A 103 20.31 -6.70 -7.44
N SER A 104 21.29 -6.03 -8.03
CA SER A 104 22.41 -5.45 -7.30
C SER A 104 21.86 -4.40 -6.30
N PRO A 105 22.38 -4.35 -5.06
CA PRO A 105 21.91 -3.49 -3.99
C PRO A 105 22.00 -1.99 -4.30
#